data_AF-A0A151EA47-F1
#
_entry.id   AF-A0A151EA47-F1
#
_cell.length_a   1.000
_cell.length_b   1.000
_cell.length_c   1.000
_cell.angle_alpha   90.00
_cell.angle_beta   90.00
_cell.angle_gamma   90.00
#
_symmetry.space_group_name_H-M   'P 1'
#
loop_
_entity.id
_entity.type
_entity.pdbx_description
1 polymer ?
#
loop_
_entity_poly.entity_id
_entity_poly.type
_entity_poly.pdbx_seq_one_letter_code
_entity_poly.pdbx_strand_id
1 'polypeptide(L)'
;MKKEDATLLIGLILVVGSIISSVVFGFYFWYSFYVIGAFMFFGSLNYKLGSKSVFSYVLNRKYKPFLLIYTLGLFLALLVDIIYGRNIATLWYYPNLKGIYDFVFPLLFYYPFGGLQVYEIFYFCKTVLAKKLKDKNIYHLGKKVKTIIIDVLILFFILGLLVPLVNLLFNANRHANEIMVFIMILTVFSTDALVYKINKKSVVLEFIQGNKLIIATLALSWIIAVVLTEVPNVFSWEWIYHNVPFINFEFLKINILIFTFGWFFLVFVPVRGIDLIKLLFKLKEEKARQVRRLH
;
A
#
# COMPACT_ATOMS: atom_id res chain seq x y z
N MET A 1 29.88 -9.53 -8.37
CA MET A 1 28.43 -9.23 -8.41
C MET A 1 28.19 -7.94 -7.63
N LYS A 2 27.52 -6.92 -8.20
CA LYS A 2 27.24 -5.68 -7.44
C LYS A 2 26.20 -5.96 -6.36
N LYS A 3 26.14 -5.14 -5.30
CA LYS A 3 25.22 -5.35 -4.16
C LYS A 3 23.76 -5.41 -4.60
N GLU A 4 23.38 -4.57 -5.57
CA GLU A 4 22.06 -4.55 -6.19
C GLU A 4 21.74 -5.80 -7.02
N ASP A 5 22.75 -6.46 -7.61
CA ASP A 5 22.57 -7.71 -8.34
C ASP A 5 22.32 -8.88 -7.38
N ALA A 6 23.08 -8.94 -6.29
CA ALA A 6 22.92 -9.96 -5.25
C ALA A 6 21.54 -9.88 -4.60
N THR A 7 21.12 -8.68 -4.21
CA THR A 7 19.81 -8.43 -3.59
C THR A 7 18.65 -8.69 -4.53
N LEU A 8 18.81 -8.41 -5.84
CA LEU A 8 17.82 -8.77 -6.85
C LEU A 8 17.65 -10.30 -6.93
N LEU A 9 18.75 -11.06 -7.01
CA LEU A 9 18.69 -12.52 -7.09
C LEU A 9 18.09 -13.14 -5.83
N ILE A 10 18.52 -12.70 -4.65
CA ILE A 10 17.95 -13.15 -3.36
C ILE A 10 16.46 -12.82 -3.29
N GLY A 11 16.08 -11.59 -3.66
CA GLY A 11 14.67 -11.19 -3.70
C GLY A 11 13.84 -12.07 -4.62
N LEU A 12 14.35 -12.38 -5.82
CA LEU A 12 13.67 -13.27 -6.76
C LEU A 12 13.51 -14.70 -6.20
N ILE A 13 14.56 -15.25 -5.59
CA ILE A 13 14.51 -16.57 -4.95
C ILE A 13 13.46 -16.58 -3.83
N LEU A 14 13.41 -15.54 -3.01
CA LEU A 14 12.41 -15.42 -1.95
C LEU A 14 10.98 -15.32 -2.51
N VAL A 15 10.76 -14.53 -3.56
CA VAL A 15 9.43 -14.40 -4.21
C VAL A 15 8.98 -15.73 -4.81
N VAL A 16 9.82 -16.35 -5.65
CA VAL A 16 9.45 -17.60 -6.33
C VAL A 16 9.36 -18.75 -5.34
N GLY A 17 10.33 -18.88 -4.44
CA GLY A 17 10.37 -19.93 -3.42
C GLY A 17 9.19 -19.84 -2.46
N SER A 18 8.81 -18.65 -2.01
CA SER A 18 7.63 -18.46 -1.14
C SER A 18 6.33 -18.84 -1.85
N ILE A 19 6.12 -18.37 -3.08
CA ILE A 19 4.92 -18.73 -3.88
C ILE A 19 4.85 -20.24 -4.10
N ILE A 20 5.95 -20.88 -4.51
CA ILE A 20 6.00 -22.34 -4.67
C ILE A 20 5.70 -23.03 -3.33
N SER A 21 6.28 -22.55 -2.23
CA SER A 21 6.06 -23.15 -0.91
C SER A 21 4.61 -23.06 -0.45
N SER A 22 3.92 -21.96 -0.79
CA SER A 22 2.51 -21.78 -0.51
C SER A 22 1.65 -22.71 -1.36
N VAL A 23 1.87 -22.71 -2.69
CA VAL A 23 1.01 -23.41 -3.65
C VAL A 23 1.21 -24.93 -3.60
N VAL A 24 2.46 -25.39 -3.46
CA VAL A 24 2.80 -26.83 -3.52
C VAL A 24 2.76 -27.48 -2.14
N PHE A 25 3.25 -26.78 -1.11
CA PHE A 25 3.40 -27.35 0.23
C PHE A 25 2.42 -26.82 1.26
N GLY A 26 1.56 -25.85 0.91
CA GLY A 26 0.64 -25.23 1.86
C GLY A 26 1.36 -24.49 2.99
N PHE A 27 2.58 -23.99 2.77
CA PHE A 27 3.38 -23.35 3.81
C PHE A 27 2.75 -22.04 4.26
N TYR A 28 2.31 -21.97 5.52
CA TYR A 28 1.48 -20.90 6.07
C TYR A 28 2.24 -19.66 6.56
N PHE A 29 3.57 -19.59 6.41
CA PHE A 29 4.36 -18.37 6.68
C PHE A 29 4.95 -17.75 5.40
N TRP A 30 4.51 -18.22 4.24
CA TRP A 30 5.08 -17.84 2.94
C TRP A 30 5.04 -16.33 2.70
N TYR A 31 4.00 -15.64 3.19
CA TYR A 31 3.76 -14.25 2.87
C TYR A 31 4.86 -13.33 3.39
N SER A 32 5.40 -13.59 4.58
CA SER A 32 6.53 -12.82 5.14
C SER A 32 7.77 -12.85 4.22
N PHE A 33 8.13 -14.04 3.74
CA PHE A 33 9.23 -14.22 2.81
C PHE A 33 8.93 -13.59 1.45
N TYR A 34 7.69 -13.73 0.98
CA TYR A 34 7.21 -13.11 -0.25
C TYR A 34 7.34 -11.59 -0.20
N VAL A 35 6.77 -10.90 0.79
CA VAL A 35 6.75 -9.43 0.82
C VAL A 35 8.15 -8.83 1.01
N ILE A 36 9.02 -9.49 1.80
CA ILE A 36 10.43 -9.09 1.95
C ILE A 36 11.16 -9.30 0.62
N GLY A 37 10.98 -10.48 0.02
CA GLY A 37 11.57 -10.82 -1.28
C GLY A 37 11.15 -9.86 -2.39
N ALA A 38 9.86 -9.54 -2.47
CA ALA A 38 9.29 -8.64 -3.45
C ALA A 38 9.78 -7.21 -3.26
N PHE A 39 9.86 -6.73 -2.01
CA PHE A 39 10.47 -5.44 -1.71
C PHE A 39 11.93 -5.38 -2.18
N MET A 40 12.73 -6.42 -1.94
CA MET A 40 14.11 -6.50 -2.42
C MET A 40 14.19 -6.58 -3.94
N PHE A 41 13.37 -7.42 -4.56
CA PHE A 41 13.38 -7.66 -6.01
C PHE A 41 12.96 -6.41 -6.80
N PHE A 42 11.76 -5.90 -6.56
CA PHE A 42 11.26 -4.69 -7.23
C PHE A 42 12.04 -3.45 -6.81
N GLY A 43 12.49 -3.39 -5.55
CA GLY A 43 13.35 -2.31 -5.07
C GLY A 43 14.69 -2.24 -5.80
N SER A 44 15.36 -3.37 -6.01
CA SER A 44 16.60 -3.43 -6.79
C SER A 44 16.38 -3.11 -8.27
N LEU A 45 15.27 -3.57 -8.86
CA LEU A 45 14.92 -3.21 -10.24
C LEU A 45 14.69 -1.70 -10.37
N ASN A 46 13.94 -1.09 -9.46
CA ASN A 46 13.70 0.35 -9.43
C ASN A 46 15.00 1.14 -9.26
N TYR A 47 15.87 0.69 -8.35
CA TYR A 47 17.19 1.29 -8.15
C TYR A 47 18.01 1.29 -9.45
N LYS A 48 18.08 0.15 -10.15
CA LYS A 48 18.80 0.03 -11.43
C LYS A 48 18.19 0.88 -12.54
N LEU A 49 16.87 1.04 -12.55
CA LEU A 49 16.17 1.87 -13.53
C LEU A 49 16.24 3.37 -13.21
N GLY A 50 16.87 3.77 -12.09
CA GLY A 50 16.90 5.16 -11.65
C GLY A 50 15.54 5.71 -11.23
N SER A 51 14.58 4.83 -10.91
CA SER A 51 13.23 5.23 -10.52
C SER A 51 13.15 5.54 -9.02
N LYS A 52 11.97 5.97 -8.56
CA LYS A 52 11.75 6.18 -7.13
C LYS A 52 11.69 4.83 -6.41
N SER A 53 12.67 4.56 -5.55
CA SER A 53 12.70 3.39 -4.67
C SER A 53 12.90 3.79 -3.20
N VAL A 54 12.19 3.12 -2.29
CA VAL A 54 12.47 3.14 -0.84
C VAL A 54 13.65 2.23 -0.53
N PHE A 55 13.79 1.10 -1.24
CA PHE A 55 14.94 0.19 -1.11
C PHE A 55 16.28 0.89 -1.37
N SER A 56 16.29 1.94 -2.19
CA SER A 56 17.48 2.80 -2.39
C SER A 56 18.04 3.38 -1.08
N TYR A 57 17.21 3.63 -0.05
CA TYR A 57 17.68 4.07 1.26
C TYR A 57 18.48 2.97 1.97
N VAL A 58 18.06 1.71 1.85
CA VAL A 58 18.76 0.55 2.42
C VAL A 58 20.07 0.30 1.70
N LEU A 59 20.07 0.33 0.36
CA LEU A 59 21.27 0.13 -0.45
C LEU A 59 22.34 1.19 -0.14
N ASN A 60 21.93 2.46 -0.03
CA ASN A 60 22.78 3.61 0.26
C ASN A 60 23.03 3.88 1.75
N ARG A 61 22.64 2.96 2.65
CA ARG A 61 22.81 3.09 4.11
C ARG A 61 22.15 4.34 4.73
N LYS A 62 21.11 4.89 4.10
CA LYS A 62 20.28 5.99 4.62
C LYS A 62 19.15 5.44 5.48
N TYR A 63 19.48 4.86 6.63
CA TYR A 63 18.51 4.12 7.46
C TYR A 63 17.45 5.01 8.10
N LYS A 64 17.76 6.27 8.45
CA LYS A 64 16.80 7.18 9.10
C LYS A 64 15.49 7.38 8.30
N PRO A 65 15.51 7.79 7.02
CA PRO A 65 14.28 7.90 6.24
C PRO A 65 13.59 6.54 6.02
N PHE A 66 14.35 5.45 5.90
CA PHE A 66 13.78 4.09 5.80
C PHE A 66 13.01 3.71 7.07
N LEU A 67 13.62 3.85 8.25
CA LEU A 67 13.01 3.52 9.53
C LEU A 67 11.76 4.36 9.81
N LEU A 68 11.75 5.63 9.39
CA LEU A 68 10.55 6.47 9.50
C LEU A 68 9.40 5.94 8.64
N ILE A 69 9.68 5.56 7.39
CA ILE A 69 8.69 4.95 6.49
C ILE A 69 8.19 3.63 7.07
N TYR A 70 9.10 2.79 7.54
CA TYR A 70 8.77 1.51 8.15
C TYR A 70 7.91 1.68 9.41
N THR A 71 8.23 2.64 10.27
CA THR A 71 7.47 2.96 11.49
C THR A 71 6.06 3.46 11.16
N LEU A 72 5.88 4.26 10.11
CA LEU A 72 4.53 4.58 9.65
C LEU A 72 3.80 3.33 9.15
N GLY A 73 4.49 2.45 8.43
CA GLY A 73 3.96 1.14 8.05
C GLY A 73 3.41 0.37 9.25
N LEU A 74 4.14 0.35 10.38
CA LEU A 74 3.66 -0.24 11.65
C LEU A 74 2.40 0.44 12.17
N PHE A 75 2.36 1.78 12.17
CA PHE A 75 1.19 2.52 12.64
C PHE A 75 -0.04 2.27 11.77
N LEU A 76 0.13 2.27 10.44
CA LEU A 76 -0.94 1.97 9.50
C LEU A 76 -1.41 0.52 9.64
N ALA A 77 -0.49 -0.42 9.87
CA ALA A 77 -0.81 -1.81 10.13
C ALA A 77 -1.64 -1.98 11.40
N LEU A 78 -1.26 -1.33 12.50
CA LEU A 78 -2.04 -1.32 13.74
C LEU A 78 -3.48 -0.82 13.50
N LEU A 79 -3.62 0.27 12.75
CA LEU A 79 -4.94 0.81 12.42
C LEU A 79 -5.74 -0.14 11.52
N VAL A 80 -5.19 -0.54 10.37
CA VAL A 80 -5.90 -1.27 9.32
C VAL A 80 -6.14 -2.72 9.69
N ASP A 81 -5.16 -3.42 10.25
CA ASP A 81 -5.29 -4.82 10.64
C ASP A 81 -5.96 -4.97 12.00
N ILE A 82 -5.29 -4.48 13.03
CA ILE A 82 -5.67 -4.81 14.39
C ILE A 82 -6.97 -4.09 14.74
N ILE A 83 -7.01 -2.76 14.60
CA ILE A 83 -8.20 -2.00 15.02
C ILE A 83 -9.36 -2.24 14.06
N TYR A 84 -9.13 -2.01 12.76
CA TYR A 84 -10.21 -2.02 11.78
C TYR A 84 -10.56 -3.41 11.25
N GLY A 85 -9.59 -4.11 10.67
CA GLY A 85 -9.81 -5.38 10.00
C GLY A 85 -10.32 -6.45 10.95
N ARG A 86 -9.61 -6.71 12.04
CA ARG A 86 -9.88 -7.86 12.92
C ARG A 86 -10.82 -7.54 14.08
N ASN A 87 -10.65 -6.40 14.77
CA ASN A 87 -11.45 -6.12 15.97
C ASN A 87 -12.81 -5.49 15.68
N ILE A 88 -12.91 -4.53 14.75
CA ILE A 88 -14.18 -3.85 14.45
C ILE A 88 -14.95 -4.58 13.34
N ALA A 89 -14.28 -4.83 12.20
CA ALA A 89 -14.95 -5.34 11.02
C ALA A 89 -14.96 -6.88 10.94
N THR A 90 -14.12 -7.55 11.73
CA THR A 90 -13.97 -9.03 11.71
C THR A 90 -13.83 -9.56 10.27
N LEU A 91 -13.00 -8.92 9.45
CA LEU A 91 -12.88 -9.21 8.01
C LEU A 91 -11.94 -10.37 7.72
N TRP A 92 -10.96 -10.62 8.57
CA TRP A 92 -10.04 -11.74 8.44
C TRP A 92 -9.46 -12.17 9.78
N TYR A 93 -8.92 -13.38 9.82
CA TYR A 93 -8.15 -13.88 10.95
C TYR A 93 -6.99 -14.75 10.45
N TYR A 94 -5.98 -14.96 11.29
CA TYR A 94 -4.82 -15.79 10.98
C TYR A 94 -4.94 -17.14 11.70
N PRO A 95 -5.39 -18.21 11.02
CA PRO A 95 -5.70 -19.50 11.68
C PRO A 95 -4.48 -20.15 12.34
N ASN A 96 -3.29 -19.87 11.83
CA ASN A 96 -2.04 -20.52 12.25
C ASN A 96 -1.19 -19.68 13.21
N LEU A 97 -1.58 -18.44 13.50
CA LEU A 97 -0.92 -17.59 14.50
C LEU A 97 -1.69 -17.63 15.82
N LYS A 98 -0.98 -17.71 16.95
CA LYS A 98 -1.61 -17.82 18.27
C LYS A 98 -0.97 -16.86 19.28
N GLY A 99 -1.79 -16.40 20.22
CA GLY A 99 -1.35 -15.53 21.31
C GLY A 99 -0.72 -14.24 20.80
N ILE A 100 0.42 -13.83 21.38
CA ILE A 100 1.08 -12.58 21.00
C ILE A 100 1.62 -12.58 19.56
N TYR A 101 1.90 -13.75 18.98
CA TYR A 101 2.40 -13.87 17.61
C TYR A 101 1.38 -13.46 16.57
N ASP A 102 0.08 -13.67 16.84
CA ASP A 102 -1.03 -13.21 16.00
C ASP A 102 -1.13 -11.68 15.88
N PHE A 103 -0.48 -10.95 16.80
CA PHE A 103 -0.40 -9.49 16.75
C PHE A 103 0.95 -9.03 16.22
N VAL A 104 2.05 -9.54 16.79
CA VAL A 104 3.40 -9.03 16.53
C VAL A 104 3.89 -9.43 15.15
N PHE A 105 3.60 -10.64 14.69
CA PHE A 105 4.15 -11.15 13.44
C PHE A 105 3.58 -10.40 12.22
N PRO A 106 2.24 -10.25 12.06
CA PRO A 106 1.69 -9.45 10.96
C PRO A 106 2.13 -7.98 11.03
N LEU A 107 2.14 -7.42 12.24
CA LEU A 107 2.52 -6.03 12.47
C LEU A 107 3.94 -5.74 12.00
N LEU A 108 4.91 -6.62 12.29
CA LEU A 108 6.32 -6.40 11.91
C LEU A 108 6.62 -6.86 10.47
N PHE A 109 6.12 -8.02 10.06
CA PHE A 109 6.60 -8.68 8.85
C PHE A 109 5.63 -8.62 7.67
N TYR A 110 4.32 -8.60 7.89
CA TYR A 110 3.35 -8.58 6.79
C TYR A 110 3.12 -7.16 6.30
N TYR A 111 2.58 -6.29 7.13
CA TYR A 111 2.01 -5.04 6.64
C TYR A 111 3.05 -3.98 6.25
N PRO A 112 4.14 -3.75 7.00
CA PRO A 112 5.15 -2.78 6.59
C PRO A 112 5.82 -3.19 5.28
N PHE A 113 6.23 -4.46 5.17
CA PHE A 113 6.83 -4.97 3.93
C PHE A 113 5.81 -5.12 2.81
N GLY A 114 4.56 -5.48 3.12
CA GLY A 114 3.42 -5.49 2.21
C GLY A 114 3.20 -4.13 1.56
N GLY A 115 3.20 -3.06 2.36
CA GLY A 115 3.13 -1.69 1.83
C GLY A 115 4.37 -1.30 1.01
N LEU A 116 5.56 -1.66 1.47
CA LEU A 116 6.80 -1.38 0.77
C LEU A 116 6.89 -2.11 -0.59
N GLN A 117 6.52 -3.39 -0.67
CA GLN A 117 6.52 -4.13 -1.93
C GLN A 117 5.55 -3.52 -2.94
N VAL A 118 4.36 -3.11 -2.48
CA VAL A 118 3.33 -2.50 -3.33
C VAL A 118 3.82 -1.17 -3.89
N TYR A 119 4.48 -0.37 -3.06
CA TYR A 119 5.12 0.87 -3.50
C TYR A 119 6.16 0.60 -4.59
N GLU A 120 7.02 -0.40 -4.41
CA GLU A 120 8.06 -0.73 -5.41
C GLU A 120 7.44 -1.29 -6.70
N ILE A 121 6.43 -2.16 -6.62
CA ILE A 121 5.67 -2.64 -7.79
C ILE A 121 5.09 -1.46 -8.57
N PHE A 122 4.43 -0.52 -7.89
CA PHE A 122 3.82 0.64 -8.53
C PHE A 122 4.83 1.48 -9.31
N TYR A 123 5.96 1.82 -8.69
CA TYR A 123 6.97 2.64 -9.35
C TYR A 123 7.73 1.87 -10.44
N PHE A 124 7.86 0.56 -10.31
CA PHE A 124 8.39 -0.30 -11.36
C PHE A 124 7.48 -0.28 -12.59
N CYS A 125 6.19 -0.58 -12.41
CA CYS A 125 5.18 -0.52 -13.47
C CYS A 125 5.15 0.85 -14.14
N LYS A 126 5.13 1.93 -13.35
CA LYS A 126 5.15 3.30 -13.88
C LYS A 126 6.36 3.55 -14.78
N THR A 127 7.54 3.12 -14.34
CA THR A 127 8.80 3.36 -15.06
C THR A 127 8.87 2.56 -16.35
N VAL A 128 8.44 1.30 -16.33
CA VAL A 128 8.41 0.44 -17.52
C VAL A 128 7.36 0.94 -18.51
N LEU A 129 6.17 1.30 -18.05
CA LEU A 129 5.08 1.77 -18.90
C LEU A 129 5.35 3.16 -19.49
N ALA A 130 6.01 4.06 -18.76
CA ALA A 130 6.35 5.40 -19.26
C ALA A 130 7.23 5.37 -20.52
N LYS A 131 8.00 4.29 -20.74
CA LYS A 131 8.78 4.09 -21.98
C LYS A 131 7.90 3.79 -23.19
N LYS A 132 6.70 3.25 -22.97
CA LYS A 132 5.78 2.77 -24.03
C LYS A 132 4.58 3.71 -24.22
N LEU A 133 4.04 4.25 -23.14
CA LEU A 133 2.87 5.12 -23.14
C LEU A 133 3.31 6.58 -23.18
N LYS A 134 2.97 7.27 -24.26
CA LYS A 134 3.09 8.73 -24.35
C LYS A 134 1.77 9.37 -23.93
N ASP A 135 1.81 10.27 -22.96
CA ASP A 135 0.66 11.07 -22.55
C ASP A 135 0.38 12.13 -23.63
N LYS A 136 -0.52 11.83 -24.56
CA LYS A 136 -0.88 12.74 -25.65
C LYS A 136 -2.21 13.47 -25.43
N ASN A 137 -3.15 12.90 -24.68
CA ASN A 137 -4.48 13.47 -24.47
C ASN A 137 -4.87 13.37 -22.98
N ILE A 138 -4.57 14.40 -22.19
CA ILE A 138 -5.00 14.52 -20.80
C ILE A 138 -6.07 15.60 -20.73
N TYR A 139 -7.22 15.29 -20.14
CA TYR A 139 -8.25 16.29 -19.88
C TYR A 139 -7.79 17.23 -18.76
N HIS A 140 -7.91 18.55 -18.94
CA HIS A 140 -7.48 19.52 -17.94
C HIS A 140 -8.64 19.98 -17.07
N LEU A 141 -8.62 19.57 -15.79
CA LEU A 141 -9.59 20.07 -14.80
C LEU A 141 -9.29 21.53 -14.43
N GLY A 142 -10.32 22.37 -14.39
CA GLY A 142 -10.24 23.73 -13.91
C GLY A 142 -9.83 23.81 -12.43
N LYS A 143 -9.17 24.91 -12.02
CA LYS A 143 -8.65 25.09 -10.64
C LYS A 143 -9.75 24.94 -9.58
N LYS A 144 -10.95 25.46 -9.83
CA LYS A 144 -12.10 25.35 -8.92
C LYS A 144 -12.51 23.89 -8.72
N VAL A 145 -12.63 23.12 -9.80
CA VAL A 145 -12.98 21.69 -9.76
C VAL A 145 -11.92 20.88 -9.00
N LYS A 146 -10.63 21.12 -9.29
CA LYS A 146 -9.53 20.49 -8.54
C LYS A 146 -9.64 20.77 -7.05
N THR A 147 -9.90 22.02 -6.67
CA THR A 147 -10.02 22.41 -5.27
C THR A 147 -11.19 21.68 -4.59
N ILE A 148 -12.36 21.64 -5.23
CA ILE A 148 -13.53 20.92 -4.72
C ILE A 148 -13.21 19.43 -4.50
N ILE A 149 -12.59 18.76 -5.49
CA ILE A 149 -12.22 17.35 -5.36
C ILE A 149 -11.31 17.15 -4.15
N ILE A 150 -10.28 17.99 -4.00
CA ILE A 150 -9.33 17.89 -2.89
C ILE A 150 -10.00 18.14 -1.53
N ASP A 151 -10.91 19.11 -1.43
CA ASP A 151 -11.59 19.41 -0.18
C ASP A 151 -12.59 18.30 0.20
N VAL A 152 -13.28 17.71 -0.78
CA VAL A 152 -14.11 16.50 -0.59
C VAL A 152 -13.26 15.32 -0.08
N LEU A 153 -12.08 15.11 -0.67
CA LEU A 153 -11.15 14.09 -0.19
C LEU A 153 -10.70 14.35 1.25
N ILE A 154 -10.41 15.60 1.63
CA ILE A 154 -10.05 15.93 3.03
C ILE A 154 -11.22 15.67 3.99
N LEU A 155 -12.44 16.03 3.61
CA LEU A 155 -13.62 15.72 4.41
C LEU A 155 -13.74 14.21 4.65
N PHE A 156 -13.54 13.41 3.61
CA PHE A 156 -13.54 11.96 3.70
C PHE A 156 -12.41 11.40 4.56
N PHE A 157 -11.22 12.02 4.60
CA PHE A 157 -10.18 11.68 5.58
C PHE A 157 -10.68 11.81 7.00
N ILE A 158 -11.27 12.97 7.31
CA ILE A 158 -11.71 13.33 8.66
C ILE A 158 -12.82 12.37 9.09
N LEU A 159 -13.81 12.13 8.22
CA LEU A 159 -14.87 11.16 8.48
C LEU A 159 -14.31 9.73 8.66
N GLY A 160 -13.32 9.35 7.85
CA GLY A 160 -12.64 8.07 7.98
C GLY A 160 -11.95 7.85 9.33
N LEU A 161 -11.50 8.93 9.99
CA LEU A 161 -10.93 8.86 11.33
C LEU A 161 -11.99 8.95 12.44
N LEU A 162 -13.02 9.77 12.25
CA LEU A 162 -14.02 10.05 13.29
C LEU A 162 -15.06 8.94 13.43
N VAL A 163 -15.57 8.40 12.32
CA VAL A 163 -16.68 7.44 12.38
C VAL A 163 -16.30 6.16 13.14
N PRO A 164 -15.10 5.57 12.99
CA PRO A 164 -14.74 4.39 13.77
C PRO A 164 -14.49 4.72 15.23
N LEU A 165 -13.96 5.92 15.52
CA LEU A 165 -13.78 6.39 16.89
C LEU A 165 -15.14 6.49 17.59
N VAL A 166 -16.15 7.05 16.91
CA VAL A 166 -17.53 7.09 17.40
C VAL A 166 -18.07 5.67 17.57
N ASN A 167 -17.88 4.77 16.60
CA ASN A 167 -18.32 3.39 16.72
C ASN A 167 -17.71 2.67 17.94
N LEU A 168 -16.41 2.86 18.17
CA LEU A 168 -15.69 2.32 19.33
C LEU A 168 -16.21 2.90 20.66
N LEU A 169 -16.46 4.20 20.71
CA LEU A 169 -16.91 4.88 21.94
C LEU A 169 -18.36 4.55 22.30
N PHE A 170 -19.22 4.33 21.31
CA PHE A 170 -20.67 4.17 21.51
C PHE A 170 -21.19 2.75 21.20
N ASN A 171 -20.32 1.81 20.85
CA ASN A 171 -20.64 0.40 20.60
C ASN A 171 -21.80 0.22 19.60
N ALA A 172 -21.78 0.98 18.50
CA ALA A 172 -22.84 1.01 17.49
C ALA A 172 -22.77 -0.21 16.54
N ASN A 173 -22.96 -1.41 17.08
CA ASN A 173 -22.66 -2.70 16.46
C ASN A 173 -23.46 -3.11 15.20
N ARG A 174 -24.40 -2.32 14.69
CA ARG A 174 -25.30 -2.80 13.60
C ARG A 174 -24.77 -2.67 12.17
N HIS A 175 -23.75 -1.85 11.92
CA HIS A 175 -23.22 -1.61 10.56
C HIS A 175 -21.69 -1.44 10.51
N ALA A 176 -20.99 -2.02 11.49
CA ALA A 176 -19.55 -1.84 11.63
C ALA A 176 -18.80 -2.22 10.35
N ASN A 177 -19.19 -3.30 9.67
CA ASN A 177 -18.44 -3.84 8.53
C ASN A 177 -18.57 -2.98 7.27
N GLU A 178 -19.79 -2.52 6.94
CA GLU A 178 -20.05 -1.68 5.76
C GLU A 178 -19.41 -0.30 5.91
N ILE A 179 -19.58 0.29 7.11
CA ILE A 179 -18.99 1.57 7.47
C ILE A 179 -17.46 1.47 7.46
N MET A 180 -16.90 0.36 7.93
CA MET A 180 -15.45 0.12 7.95
C MET A 180 -14.81 0.04 6.56
N VAL A 181 -15.41 -0.74 5.65
CA VAL A 181 -14.93 -0.83 4.27
C VAL A 181 -15.00 0.54 3.60
N PHE A 182 -16.10 1.26 3.80
CA PHE A 182 -16.25 2.61 3.27
C PHE A 182 -15.19 3.58 3.83
N ILE A 183 -14.91 3.51 5.12
CA ILE A 183 -13.92 4.34 5.80
C ILE A 183 -12.49 4.05 5.35
N MET A 184 -12.16 2.78 5.12
CA MET A 184 -10.87 2.42 4.51
C MET A 184 -10.76 3.12 3.15
N ILE A 185 -11.75 2.94 2.27
CA ILE A 185 -11.79 3.55 0.92
C ILE A 185 -11.60 5.07 0.99
N LEU A 186 -12.29 5.73 1.92
CA LEU A 186 -12.25 7.18 2.10
C LEU A 186 -10.91 7.70 2.66
N THR A 187 -10.31 6.98 3.61
CA THR A 187 -9.00 7.31 4.19
C THR A 187 -7.88 7.12 3.14
N VAL A 188 -8.04 6.15 2.24
CA VAL A 188 -7.07 5.84 1.18
C VAL A 188 -6.91 7.00 0.21
N PHE A 189 -8.01 7.48 -0.38
CA PHE A 189 -7.95 8.54 -1.38
C PHE A 189 -7.49 9.88 -0.82
N SER A 190 -7.71 10.09 0.47
CA SER A 190 -7.50 11.38 1.08
C SER A 190 -6.05 11.65 1.51
N THR A 191 -5.22 10.61 1.59
CA THR A 191 -3.75 10.79 1.63
C THR A 191 -3.21 11.48 0.37
N ASP A 192 -3.85 11.31 -0.79
CA ASP A 192 -3.50 12.01 -2.03
C ASP A 192 -3.79 13.51 -1.96
N ALA A 193 -4.85 13.90 -1.24
CA ALA A 193 -5.19 15.29 -1.04
C ALA A 193 -4.13 16.04 -0.21
N LEU A 194 -3.59 15.40 0.83
CA LEU A 194 -2.49 15.95 1.64
C LEU A 194 -1.22 16.15 0.80
N VAL A 195 -0.87 15.14 -0.01
CA VAL A 195 0.25 15.23 -0.95
C VAL A 195 0.04 16.40 -1.91
N TYR A 196 -1.15 16.50 -2.50
CA TYR A 196 -1.48 17.57 -3.44
C TYR A 196 -1.33 18.96 -2.82
N LYS A 197 -1.78 19.16 -1.58
CA LYS A 197 -1.63 20.46 -0.89
C LYS A 197 -0.15 20.85 -0.79
N ILE A 198 0.74 19.89 -0.54
CA ILE A 198 2.19 20.09 -0.39
C ILE A 198 2.91 20.29 -1.72
N ASN A 199 2.69 19.43 -2.73
CA ASN A 199 3.52 19.39 -3.94
C ASN A 199 2.76 19.53 -5.26
N LYS A 200 1.44 19.75 -5.22
CA LYS A 200 0.53 19.85 -6.37
C LYS A 200 0.47 18.63 -7.31
N LYS A 201 0.94 17.46 -6.86
CA LYS A 201 0.82 16.18 -7.56
C LYS A 201 -0.25 15.32 -6.89
N SER A 202 -1.11 14.71 -7.70
CA SER A 202 -2.24 13.92 -7.23
C SER A 202 -2.50 12.78 -8.20
N VAL A 203 -2.44 11.56 -7.70
CA VAL A 203 -2.75 10.38 -8.51
C VAL A 203 -4.25 10.32 -8.81
N VAL A 204 -5.11 10.76 -7.88
CA VAL A 204 -6.56 10.82 -8.10
C VAL A 204 -6.90 11.79 -9.22
N LEU A 205 -6.35 13.01 -9.19
CA LEU A 205 -6.59 13.99 -10.25
C LEU A 205 -6.04 13.48 -11.59
N GLU A 206 -4.82 12.93 -11.63
CA GLU A 206 -4.27 12.36 -12.86
C GLU A 206 -5.15 11.23 -13.41
N PHE A 207 -5.72 10.38 -12.55
CA PHE A 207 -6.68 9.34 -12.93
C PHE A 207 -7.98 9.91 -13.50
N ILE A 208 -8.63 10.86 -12.81
CA ILE A 208 -9.87 11.53 -13.26
C ILE A 208 -9.65 12.27 -14.58
N GLN A 209 -8.46 12.83 -14.78
CA GLN A 209 -8.07 13.50 -16.01
C GLN A 209 -7.80 12.55 -17.18
N GLY A 210 -7.95 11.24 -16.98
CA GLY A 210 -7.75 10.22 -18.01
C GLY A 210 -6.29 9.96 -18.34
N ASN A 211 -5.35 10.20 -17.41
CA ASN A 211 -3.94 9.90 -17.64
C ASN A 211 -3.75 8.39 -17.83
N LYS A 212 -3.48 7.98 -19.08
CA LYS A 212 -3.33 6.57 -19.47
C LYS A 212 -2.19 5.88 -18.75
N LEU A 213 -1.08 6.58 -18.53
CA LEU A 213 0.06 6.03 -17.79
C LEU A 213 -0.34 5.69 -16.35
N ILE A 214 -1.04 6.59 -15.65
CA ILE A 214 -1.49 6.36 -14.27
C ILE A 214 -2.54 5.25 -14.21
N ILE A 215 -3.53 5.25 -15.10
CA ILE A 215 -4.56 4.20 -15.15
C ILE A 215 -3.90 2.84 -15.38
N ALA A 216 -3.03 2.72 -16.38
CA ALA A 216 -2.33 1.47 -16.67
C ALA A 216 -1.38 1.04 -15.53
N THR A 217 -0.71 2.00 -14.88
CA THR A 217 0.14 1.72 -13.72
C THR A 217 -0.68 1.16 -12.56
N LEU A 218 -1.79 1.81 -12.20
CA LEU A 218 -2.68 1.37 -11.13
C LEU A 218 -3.24 -0.02 -11.44
N ALA A 219 -3.79 -0.22 -12.64
CA ALA A 219 -4.36 -1.49 -13.05
C ALA A 219 -3.34 -2.63 -13.00
N LEU A 220 -2.14 -2.41 -13.56
CA LEU A 220 -1.11 -3.45 -13.60
C LEU A 220 -0.55 -3.75 -12.20
N SER A 221 -0.33 -2.73 -11.38
CA SER A 221 0.17 -2.90 -10.02
C SER A 221 -0.85 -3.63 -9.14
N TRP A 222 -2.13 -3.31 -9.32
CA TRP A 222 -3.24 -3.99 -8.67
C TRP A 222 -3.30 -5.47 -9.06
N ILE A 223 -3.30 -5.78 -10.36
CA ILE A 223 -3.33 -7.17 -10.84
C ILE A 223 -2.12 -7.96 -10.31
N ILE A 224 -0.92 -7.39 -10.36
CA ILE A 224 0.28 -8.06 -9.84
C ILE A 224 0.15 -8.29 -8.34
N ALA A 225 -0.23 -7.27 -7.57
CA ALA A 225 -0.31 -7.37 -6.11
C ALA A 225 -1.38 -8.37 -5.66
N VAL A 226 -2.59 -8.32 -6.23
CA VAL A 226 -3.68 -9.25 -5.88
C VAL A 226 -3.35 -10.68 -6.28
N VAL A 227 -2.84 -10.90 -7.50
CA VAL A 227 -2.55 -12.27 -7.97
C VAL A 227 -1.43 -12.89 -7.15
N LEU A 228 -0.32 -12.16 -6.94
CA LEU A 228 0.82 -12.69 -6.21
C LEU A 228 0.59 -12.79 -4.70
N THR A 229 -0.44 -12.15 -4.16
CA THR A 229 -0.77 -12.22 -2.74
C THR A 229 -1.90 -13.19 -2.44
N GLU A 230 -3.02 -13.10 -3.16
CA GLU A 230 -4.23 -13.86 -2.83
C GLU A 230 -4.23 -15.26 -3.40
N VAL A 231 -3.71 -15.46 -4.62
CA VAL A 231 -3.72 -16.80 -5.23
C VAL A 231 -2.89 -17.78 -4.40
N PRO A 232 -1.67 -17.47 -3.93
CA PRO A 232 -0.95 -18.40 -3.06
C PRO A 232 -1.64 -18.59 -1.71
N ASN A 233 -2.27 -17.54 -1.14
CA ASN A 233 -2.97 -17.62 0.13
C ASN A 233 -4.17 -18.59 0.10
N VAL A 234 -4.83 -18.77 -1.05
CA VAL A 234 -5.90 -19.78 -1.21
C VAL A 234 -5.42 -21.20 -0.88
N PHE A 235 -4.13 -21.49 -1.03
CA PHE A 235 -3.54 -22.81 -0.77
C PHE A 235 -2.97 -22.96 0.65
N SER A 236 -2.41 -21.89 1.22
CA SER A 236 -1.73 -21.92 2.52
C SER A 236 -2.61 -21.50 3.69
N TRP A 237 -3.71 -20.79 3.42
CA TRP A 237 -4.61 -20.22 4.41
C TRP A 237 -3.84 -19.45 5.50
N GLU A 238 -2.86 -18.64 5.08
CA GLU A 238 -2.10 -17.80 6.01
C GLU A 238 -3.03 -16.78 6.68
N TRP A 239 -3.98 -16.21 5.91
CA TRP A 239 -5.17 -15.56 6.45
C TRP A 239 -6.44 -16.09 5.79
N ILE A 240 -7.56 -16.04 6.52
CA ILE A 240 -8.88 -16.40 6.03
C ILE A 240 -9.79 -15.20 6.16
N TYR A 241 -10.46 -14.84 5.07
CA TYR A 241 -11.49 -13.81 5.08
C TYR A 241 -12.80 -14.35 5.66
N HIS A 242 -13.44 -13.54 6.51
CA HIS A 242 -14.76 -13.81 7.07
C HIS A 242 -15.57 -12.52 7.11
N ASN A 243 -16.89 -12.62 7.13
CA ASN A 243 -17.80 -11.46 7.23
C ASN A 243 -17.58 -10.35 6.18
N VAL A 244 -17.14 -10.70 4.97
CA VAL A 244 -16.95 -9.75 3.88
C VAL A 244 -18.31 -9.19 3.46
N PRO A 245 -18.54 -7.86 3.52
CA PRO A 245 -19.86 -7.29 3.29
C PRO A 245 -20.25 -7.26 1.80
N PHE A 246 -21.54 -7.01 1.54
CA PHE A 246 -22.17 -6.73 0.24
C PHE A 246 -22.31 -7.88 -0.75
N ILE A 247 -21.24 -8.65 -1.01
CA ILE A 247 -21.21 -9.62 -2.13
C ILE A 247 -20.45 -10.88 -1.72
N ASN A 248 -21.09 -12.05 -1.87
CA ASN A 248 -20.49 -13.38 -1.63
C ASN A 248 -19.90 -14.03 -2.89
N PHE A 249 -19.88 -13.33 -4.02
CA PHE A 249 -19.31 -13.84 -5.27
C PHE A 249 -17.78 -13.99 -5.16
N GLU A 250 -17.27 -15.15 -5.59
CA GLU A 250 -15.85 -15.48 -5.54
C GLU A 250 -15.29 -15.73 -6.95
N PHE A 251 -14.06 -15.27 -7.16
CA PHE A 251 -13.24 -15.59 -8.33
C PHE A 251 -11.95 -16.23 -7.84
N LEU A 252 -11.60 -17.42 -8.33
CA LEU A 252 -10.46 -18.21 -7.84
C LEU A 252 -10.49 -18.46 -6.32
N LYS A 253 -11.69 -18.64 -5.73
CA LYS A 253 -11.92 -18.74 -4.26
C LYS A 253 -11.52 -17.48 -3.47
N ILE A 254 -11.42 -16.34 -4.14
CA ILE A 254 -11.16 -15.03 -3.53
C ILE A 254 -12.42 -14.20 -3.70
N ASN A 255 -12.94 -13.62 -2.62
CA ASN A 255 -14.11 -12.75 -2.70
C ASN A 255 -13.85 -11.57 -3.66
N ILE A 256 -14.80 -11.26 -4.54
CA ILE A 256 -14.61 -10.24 -5.57
C ILE A 256 -14.40 -8.84 -5.01
N LEU A 257 -14.99 -8.51 -3.85
CA LEU A 257 -14.78 -7.23 -3.18
C LEU A 257 -13.32 -7.06 -2.77
N ILE A 258 -12.72 -8.14 -2.25
CA ILE A 258 -11.31 -8.18 -1.86
C ILE A 258 -10.44 -8.07 -3.11
N PHE A 259 -10.73 -8.90 -4.11
CA PHE A 259 -9.97 -8.96 -5.35
C PHE A 259 -9.95 -7.60 -6.06
N THR A 260 -11.11 -6.94 -6.15
CA THR A 260 -11.27 -5.67 -6.88
C THR A 260 -11.00 -4.46 -6.00
N PHE A 261 -11.96 -4.10 -5.16
CA PHE A 261 -11.91 -2.90 -4.35
C PHE A 261 -10.78 -2.98 -3.32
N GLY A 262 -10.72 -4.03 -2.50
CA GLY A 262 -9.72 -4.18 -1.45
C GLY A 262 -8.30 -3.95 -1.95
N TRP A 263 -7.86 -4.72 -2.92
CA TRP A 263 -6.49 -4.60 -3.46
C TRP A 263 -6.23 -3.34 -4.26
N PHE A 264 -7.22 -2.80 -4.98
CA PHE A 264 -7.06 -1.52 -5.65
C PHE A 264 -6.72 -0.40 -4.63
N PHE A 265 -7.38 -0.41 -3.47
CA PHE A 265 -7.09 0.53 -2.38
C PHE A 265 -5.77 0.24 -1.68
N LEU A 266 -5.46 -1.04 -1.44
CA LEU A 266 -4.19 -1.44 -0.84
C LEU A 266 -2.98 -1.11 -1.73
N VAL A 267 -3.17 -0.90 -3.04
CA VAL A 267 -2.13 -0.31 -3.91
C VAL A 267 -1.93 1.17 -3.63
N PHE A 268 -3.02 1.89 -3.41
CA PHE A 268 -3.01 3.34 -3.34
C PHE A 268 -2.44 3.87 -2.01
N VAL A 269 -2.81 3.25 -0.87
CA VAL A 269 -2.37 3.71 0.48
C VAL A 269 -0.85 3.75 0.60
N PRO A 270 -0.12 2.65 0.31
CA PRO A 270 1.33 2.66 0.52
C PRO A 270 2.01 3.64 -0.43
N VAL A 271 1.54 3.74 -1.67
CA VAL A 271 2.10 4.68 -2.66
C VAL A 271 1.98 6.12 -2.18
N ARG A 272 0.79 6.54 -1.75
CA ARG A 272 0.57 7.93 -1.33
C ARG A 272 1.13 8.25 0.06
N GLY A 273 0.97 7.33 1.02
CA GLY A 273 1.49 7.49 2.38
C GLY A 273 3.01 7.61 2.40
N ILE A 274 3.72 6.76 1.64
CA ILE A 274 5.18 6.83 1.55
C ILE A 274 5.64 8.10 0.84
N ASP A 275 4.99 8.49 -0.26
CA ASP A 275 5.31 9.75 -0.92
C ASP A 275 5.11 10.96 0.01
N LEU A 276 4.05 10.96 0.83
CA LEU A 276 3.80 12.01 1.81
C LEU A 276 4.96 12.13 2.81
N ILE A 277 5.42 11.01 3.39
CA ILE A 277 6.58 11.03 4.29
C ILE A 277 7.81 11.58 3.60
N LYS A 278 8.11 11.10 2.38
CA LYS A 278 9.29 11.54 1.64
C LYS A 278 9.28 13.05 1.40
N LEU A 279 8.09 13.62 1.17
CA LEU A 279 7.93 15.08 1.04
C LEU A 279 8.13 15.80 2.37
N LEU A 280 7.54 15.33 3.47
CA LEU A 280 7.73 15.92 4.79
C LEU A 280 9.20 15.90 5.22
N PHE A 281 9.91 14.81 4.93
CA PHE A 281 11.33 14.69 5.20
C PHE A 281 12.16 15.69 4.39
N LYS A 282 11.88 15.80 3.09
CA LYS A 282 12.54 16.76 2.19
C LYS A 282 12.35 18.21 2.68
N LEU A 283 11.13 18.58 3.07
CA LEU A 283 10.82 19.90 3.62
C LEU A 283 11.59 20.19 4.92
N LYS A 284 11.71 19.20 5.81
CA LYS A 284 12.49 19.33 7.05
C LYS A 284 13.97 19.57 6.76
N GLU A 285 14.54 18.87 5.79
CA GLU A 285 15.94 19.08 5.39
C GLU A 285 16.17 20.44 4.73
N GLU A 286 15.24 20.91 3.89
CA GLU A 286 15.33 22.22 3.25
C GLU A 286 15.30 23.35 4.28
N LYS A 287 14.37 23.28 5.26
CA LYS A 287 14.34 24.23 6.38
C LYS A 287 15.62 24.21 7.21
N ALA A 288 16.14 23.03 7.53
CA ALA A 288 17.39 22.91 8.28
C ALA A 288 18.59 23.50 7.51
N ARG A 289 18.62 23.37 6.18
CA ARG A 289 19.66 23.98 5.34
C ARG A 289 19.52 25.50 5.26
N GLN A 290 18.30 26.04 5.21
CA GLN A 290 18.06 27.48 5.24
C GLN A 290 18.55 28.11 6.54
N VAL A 291 18.22 27.50 7.69
CA VAL A 291 18.68 27.98 9.01
C VAL A 291 20.21 27.98 9.10
N ARG A 292 20.89 26.93 8.60
CA ARG A 292 22.36 26.86 8.55
C ARG A 292 23.03 27.84 7.58
N ARG A 293 22.28 28.45 6.65
CA ARG A 293 22.80 29.50 5.76
C ARG A 293 22.65 30.90 6.35
N LEU A 294 21.82 31.03 7.39
CA LEU A 294 21.55 32.29 8.08
C LEU A 294 22.42 32.47 9.34
N HIS A 295 23.14 31.42 9.74
CA HIS A 295 24.14 31.42 10.81
C HIS A 295 25.52 31.22 10.21
#